data_AF-A0A453IKW8-F1
#
_entry.id   AF-A0A453IKW8-F1
#
_cell.length_a   1.000
_cell.length_b   1.000
_cell.length_c   1.000
_cell.angle_alpha   90.00
_cell.angle_beta   90.00
_cell.angle_gamma   90.00
#
_symmetry.space_group_name_H-M   'P 1'
#
loop_
_entity.id
_entity.type
_entity.pdbx_description
1 polymer ?
#
loop_
_entity_poly.entity_id
_entity_poly.type
_entity_poly.pdbx_seq_one_letter_code
_entity_poly.pdbx_strand_id
1 'polypeptide(L)'
;MVASILVHLARLSLLRIISDIKVNNDLCRSHLVRGKRLVNDAIRIAEKILNPSREDQKKPKNAFGIELERIAATGILLEALEIVGHLDSGRMAIQAWAPANSVLLLRLPREHMKHGYFKIDVVRIPDKCWLFIWPAKYRISLRYTTLRIHFNKFEKFDYEHFEQALRRWVSLYNEPRTRNIVSNALRPLYMKCWRTLVGATRHAPFMDAPHLQDLLAESQQIMKELGGENN
;
A
#
# COMPACT_ATOMS: atom_id res chain seq x y z
N MET A 1 22.10 6.16 -9.21
CA MET A 1 22.61 7.42 -8.62
C MET A 1 21.54 8.47 -8.32
N VAL A 2 20.47 8.65 -9.10
CA VAL A 2 19.33 9.54 -8.72
C VAL A 2 18.18 8.76 -8.05
N ALA A 3 17.76 7.64 -8.62
CA ALA A 3 16.63 6.86 -8.08
C ALA A 3 16.86 6.34 -6.65
N SER A 4 18.08 5.94 -6.30
CA SER A 4 18.44 5.57 -4.92
C SER A 4 18.28 6.74 -3.94
N ILE A 5 18.62 7.97 -4.34
CA ILE A 5 18.40 9.17 -3.53
C ILE A 5 16.89 9.40 -3.34
N LEU A 6 16.08 9.21 -4.38
CA LEU A 6 14.63 9.33 -4.28
C LEU A 6 14.02 8.32 -3.30
N VAL A 7 14.49 7.06 -3.32
CA VAL A 7 14.14 6.03 -2.32
C VAL A 7 14.52 6.49 -0.91
N HIS A 8 15.72 7.05 -0.71
CA HIS A 8 16.14 7.55 0.59
C HIS A 8 15.28 8.72 1.08
N LEU A 9 14.96 9.68 0.20
CA LEU A 9 14.08 10.80 0.52
C LEU A 9 12.65 10.34 0.83
N ALA A 10 12.18 9.27 0.17
CA ALA A 10 10.89 8.68 0.48
C ALA A 10 10.88 8.00 1.86
N ARG A 11 11.96 7.29 2.23
CA ARG A 11 12.15 6.74 3.59
C ARG A 11 12.15 7.86 4.64
N LEU A 12 12.84 8.97 4.38
CA LEU A 12 12.80 10.14 5.27
C LEU A 12 11.39 10.73 5.41
N SER A 13 10.62 10.76 4.32
CA SER A 13 9.23 11.21 4.36
C SER A 13 8.35 10.28 5.21
N LEU A 14 8.57 8.96 5.12
CA LEU A 14 7.90 7.97 5.96
C LEU A 14 8.24 8.17 7.46
N LEU A 15 9.51 8.38 7.80
CA LEU A 15 9.93 8.63 9.18
C LEU A 15 9.25 9.87 9.77
N ARG A 16 9.10 10.94 8.97
CA ARG A 16 8.35 12.14 9.37
C ARG A 16 6.87 11.84 9.60
N ILE A 17 6.24 11.06 8.72
CA ILE A 17 4.85 10.61 8.96
C ILE A 17 4.73 9.93 10.32
N ILE A 18 5.62 8.98 10.63
CA ILE A 18 5.59 8.24 11.90
C ILE A 18 5.75 9.16 13.11
N SER A 19 6.68 10.12 13.03
CA SER A 19 6.90 11.14 14.07
C SER A 19 5.65 11.99 14.31
N ASP A 20 5.04 12.46 13.23
CA ASP A 20 4.06 13.55 13.30
C ASP A 20 2.60 13.04 13.39
N ILE A 21 2.38 11.72 13.28
CA ILE A 21 1.03 11.13 13.13
C ILE A 21 0.07 11.44 14.29
N LYS A 22 0.62 11.67 15.49
CA LYS A 22 -0.14 12.02 16.69
C LYS A 22 -0.19 13.52 16.96
N VAL A 23 0.50 14.31 16.16
CA VAL A 23 0.76 15.74 16.42
C VAL A 23 0.10 16.62 15.34
N ASN A 24 0.24 16.27 14.06
CA ASN A 24 -0.24 17.10 12.96
C ASN A 24 -0.61 16.28 11.72
N ASN A 25 -1.91 15.99 11.54
CA ASN A 25 -2.41 15.19 10.43
C ASN A 25 -2.15 15.82 9.05
N ASP A 26 -2.28 17.14 8.93
CA ASP A 26 -2.07 17.84 7.65
C ASP A 26 -0.60 17.80 7.22
N LEU A 27 0.33 17.89 8.17
CA LEU A 27 1.76 17.71 7.91
C LEU A 27 2.06 16.27 7.46
N CYS A 28 1.45 15.26 8.10
CA CYS A 28 1.57 13.86 7.67
C CYS A 28 1.04 13.64 6.26
N ARG A 29 -0.09 14.26 5.88
CA ARG A 29 -0.64 14.19 4.52
C ARG A 29 0.33 14.79 3.49
N SER A 30 0.94 15.93 3.81
CA SER A 30 1.97 16.54 2.96
C SER A 30 3.19 15.61 2.77
N HIS A 31 3.65 14.99 3.86
CA HIS A 31 4.74 14.00 3.79
C HIS A 31 4.35 12.73 3.04
N LEU A 32 3.10 12.28 3.13
CA LEU A 32 2.57 11.14 2.37
C LEU A 32 2.57 11.44 0.86
N VAL A 33 2.06 12.59 0.44
CA VAL A 33 2.05 13.03 -0.97
C VAL A 33 3.47 13.12 -1.51
N ARG A 34 4.38 13.73 -0.75
CA ARG A 34 5.80 13.83 -1.11
C ARG A 34 6.44 12.45 -1.25
N GLY A 35 6.23 11.57 -0.27
CA GLY A 35 6.75 10.19 -0.29
C GLY A 35 6.28 9.43 -1.52
N LYS A 36 4.98 9.47 -1.83
CA LYS A 36 4.40 8.82 -3.02
C LYS A 36 5.03 9.30 -4.31
N ARG A 37 5.19 10.62 -4.48
CA ARG A 37 5.84 11.19 -5.67
C ARG A 37 7.28 10.69 -5.83
N LEU A 38 8.06 10.71 -4.75
CA LEU A 38 9.46 10.28 -4.77
C LEU A 38 9.60 8.80 -5.15
N VAL A 39 8.76 7.94 -4.58
CA VAL A 39 8.75 6.51 -4.89
C VAL A 39 8.34 6.26 -6.34
N ASN A 40 7.30 6.93 -6.83
CA ASN A 40 6.85 6.78 -8.22
C ASN A 40 7.94 7.21 -9.22
N ASP A 41 8.65 8.30 -8.94
CA ASP A 41 9.79 8.72 -9.75
C ASP A 41 10.95 7.71 -9.69
N ALA A 42 11.23 7.15 -8.52
CA ALA A 42 12.25 6.11 -8.37
C ALA A 42 11.91 4.84 -9.19
N ILE A 43 10.66 4.37 -9.09
CA ILE A 43 10.14 3.23 -9.85
C ILE A 43 10.28 3.50 -11.35
N ARG A 44 9.79 4.65 -11.83
CA ARG A 44 9.86 5.01 -13.26
C ARG A 44 11.29 5.03 -13.79
N ILE A 45 12.25 5.55 -13.01
CA ILE A 45 13.66 5.57 -13.42
C ILE A 45 14.25 4.16 -13.45
N ALA A 46 13.95 3.32 -12.45
CA ALA A 46 14.41 1.93 -12.41
C ALA A 46 13.82 1.11 -13.57
N GLU A 47 12.51 1.24 -13.82
CA GLU A 47 11.82 0.57 -14.94
C GLU A 47 12.41 0.99 -16.30
N LYS A 48 12.79 2.26 -16.48
CA LYS A 48 13.45 2.72 -17.73
C LYS A 48 14.82 2.05 -17.95
N ILE A 49 15.54 1.71 -16.88
CA ILE A 49 16.83 1.01 -16.98
C ILE A 49 16.60 -0.48 -17.31
N LEU A 50 15.60 -1.10 -16.70
CA LEU A 50 15.25 -2.50 -16.95
C LEU A 50 14.65 -2.70 -18.35
N ASN A 51 13.85 -1.75 -18.81
CA ASN A 51 13.15 -1.75 -20.09
C ASN A 51 13.56 -0.55 -20.96
N PRO A 52 14.82 -0.51 -21.46
CA PRO A 52 15.31 0.62 -22.24
C PRO A 52 14.62 0.69 -23.61
N SER A 53 14.37 1.91 -24.08
CA SER A 53 13.82 2.17 -25.41
C SER A 53 14.75 1.66 -26.53
N ARG A 54 14.21 1.45 -27.74
CA ARG A 54 15.01 1.07 -28.92
C ARG A 54 16.14 2.07 -29.20
N GLU A 55 15.94 3.35 -28.90
CA GLU A 55 16.96 4.39 -29.08
C GLU A 55 18.06 4.30 -28.04
N ASP A 56 17.71 4.04 -26.78
CA ASP A 56 18.69 3.87 -25.69
C ASP A 56 19.52 2.60 -25.85
N GLN A 57 18.97 1.56 -26.49
CA GLN A 57 19.69 0.32 -26.83
C GLN A 57 20.77 0.51 -27.91
N LYS A 58 20.66 1.56 -28.76
CA LYS A 58 21.66 1.86 -29.79
C LYS A 58 22.93 2.52 -29.23
N LYS A 59 22.90 2.98 -27.98
CA LYS A 59 24.06 3.61 -27.34
C LYS A 59 25.10 2.52 -27.02
N PRO A 60 26.36 2.68 -27.43
CA PRO A 60 27.40 1.71 -27.11
C PRO A 60 27.59 1.67 -25.59
N LYS A 61 27.38 0.49 -25.01
CA LYS A 61 27.60 0.20 -23.59
C LYS A 61 28.33 -1.13 -23.46
N ASN A 62 29.22 -1.25 -22.47
CA ASN A 62 29.86 -2.53 -22.19
C ASN A 62 28.84 -3.51 -21.56
N ALA A 63 28.93 -4.80 -21.91
CA ALA A 63 28.00 -5.81 -21.40
C ALA A 63 28.01 -5.90 -19.85
N PHE A 64 29.19 -5.79 -19.25
CA PHE A 64 29.37 -5.83 -17.81
C PHE A 64 28.72 -4.65 -17.08
N GLY A 65 28.83 -3.43 -17.63
CA GLY A 65 28.20 -2.25 -17.04
C GLY A 65 26.68 -2.28 -17.17
N ILE A 66 26.14 -2.83 -18.27
CA ILE A 66 24.70 -3.06 -18.42
C ILE A 66 24.18 -4.00 -17.33
N GLU A 67 24.91 -5.08 -17.02
CA GLU A 67 24.49 -6.04 -16.01
C GLU A 67 24.51 -5.43 -14.60
N LEU A 68 25.55 -4.66 -14.25
CA LEU A 68 25.59 -3.92 -12.98
C LEU A 68 24.48 -2.87 -12.88
N GLU A 69 24.20 -2.13 -13.96
CA GLU A 69 23.08 -1.17 -14.01
C GLU A 69 21.74 -1.86 -13.75
N ARG A 70 21.54 -3.06 -14.30
CA ARG A 70 20.33 -3.87 -14.08
C ARG A 70 20.21 -4.37 -12.66
N ILE A 71 21.28 -4.93 -12.09
CA ILE A 71 21.28 -5.36 -10.67
C ILE A 71 20.93 -4.17 -9.77
N ALA A 72 21.55 -3.01 -10.00
CA ALA A 72 21.25 -1.81 -9.24
C ALA A 72 19.80 -1.33 -9.43
N ALA A 73 19.28 -1.35 -10.66
CA ALA A 73 17.91 -0.96 -10.96
C ALA A 73 16.88 -1.90 -10.32
N THR A 74 17.10 -3.21 -10.38
CA THR A 74 16.28 -4.22 -9.70
C THR A 74 16.30 -3.98 -8.19
N GLY A 75 17.47 -3.76 -7.58
CA GLY A 75 17.58 -3.44 -6.16
C GLY A 75 16.80 -2.20 -5.76
N ILE A 76 16.94 -1.11 -6.52
CA ILE A 76 16.21 0.15 -6.31
C ILE A 76 14.69 -0.07 -6.43
N LEU A 77 14.25 -0.85 -7.41
CA LEU A 77 12.83 -1.14 -7.61
C LEU A 77 12.26 -1.90 -6.42
N LEU A 78 12.97 -2.90 -5.89
CA LEU A 78 12.55 -3.66 -4.70
C LEU A 78 12.41 -2.76 -3.47
N GLU A 79 13.39 -1.89 -3.23
CA GLU A 79 13.32 -0.92 -2.12
C GLU A 79 12.18 0.10 -2.31
N ALA A 80 11.92 0.54 -3.54
CA ALA A 80 10.85 1.45 -3.83
C ALA A 80 9.47 0.81 -3.57
N LEU A 81 9.27 -0.45 -3.99
CA LEU A 81 8.05 -1.21 -3.73
C LEU A 81 7.82 -1.45 -2.24
N GLU A 82 8.87 -1.75 -1.47
CA GLU A 82 8.81 -1.82 0.00
C GLU A 82 8.25 -0.52 0.60
N ILE A 83 8.72 0.64 0.13
CA ILE A 83 8.25 1.94 0.62
C ILE A 83 6.79 2.20 0.21
N VAL A 84 6.33 1.72 -0.96
CA VAL A 84 4.89 1.82 -1.31
C VAL A 84 4.04 1.16 -0.22
N GLY A 85 4.39 -0.06 0.19
CA GLY A 85 3.69 -0.77 1.26
C GLY A 85 3.62 0.06 2.54
N HIS A 86 4.75 0.61 2.96
CA HIS A 86 4.81 1.48 4.14
C HIS A 86 4.02 2.78 4.01
N LEU A 87 4.02 3.43 2.84
CA LEU A 87 3.26 4.66 2.62
C LEU A 87 1.76 4.38 2.66
N ASP A 88 1.31 3.26 2.13
CA ASP A 88 -0.10 2.87 2.23
C ASP A 88 -0.47 2.50 3.68
N SER A 89 0.40 1.79 4.42
CA SER A 89 0.23 1.59 5.87
C SER A 89 0.17 2.92 6.64
N GLY A 90 1.06 3.85 6.31
CA GLY A 90 1.10 5.20 6.88
C GLY A 90 -0.17 5.99 6.57
N ARG A 91 -0.70 5.88 5.34
CA ARG A 91 -1.99 6.47 4.97
C ARG A 91 -3.13 5.91 5.82
N MET A 92 -3.19 4.59 6.04
CA MET A 92 -4.25 4.05 6.90
C MET A 92 -4.11 4.56 8.33
N ALA A 93 -2.89 4.64 8.84
CA ALA A 93 -2.66 5.17 10.17
C ALA A 93 -3.07 6.65 10.26
N ILE A 94 -2.73 7.48 9.27
CA ILE A 94 -3.17 8.89 9.19
C ILE A 94 -4.70 9.00 9.17
N GLN A 95 -5.38 8.09 8.46
CA GLN A 95 -6.85 8.06 8.41
C GLN A 95 -7.47 7.56 9.73
N ALA A 96 -6.85 6.59 10.41
CA ALA A 96 -7.29 6.11 11.72
C ALA A 96 -7.08 7.16 12.82
N TRP A 97 -6.04 7.99 12.68
CA TRP A 97 -5.72 9.11 13.59
C TRP A 97 -6.32 10.45 13.14
N ALA A 98 -6.97 10.52 11.97
CA ALA A 98 -7.82 11.66 11.64
C ALA A 98 -8.82 11.79 12.78
N PRO A 99 -8.99 12.99 13.36
CA PRO A 99 -9.87 13.15 14.50
C PRO A 99 -11.20 12.49 14.15
N ALA A 100 -11.74 11.75 15.13
CA ALA A 100 -13.00 11.05 15.11
C ALA A 100 -14.22 11.98 14.91
N ASN A 101 -14.07 13.01 14.08
CA ASN A 101 -15.08 13.93 13.58
C ASN A 101 -15.88 13.29 12.44
N SER A 102 -15.90 11.95 12.38
CA SER A 102 -16.75 11.18 11.49
C SER A 102 -18.09 10.95 12.20
N VAL A 103 -19.06 11.81 11.93
CA VAL A 103 -20.40 11.70 12.51
C VAL A 103 -21.27 10.76 11.67
N LEU A 104 -21.67 9.62 12.24
CA LEU A 104 -22.70 8.74 11.70
C LEU A 104 -24.08 9.30 12.07
N LEU A 105 -24.97 9.43 11.10
CA LEU A 105 -26.34 9.86 11.32
C LEU A 105 -27.26 8.78 10.72
N LEU A 106 -28.42 8.55 11.35
CA LEU A 106 -29.39 7.49 11.02
C LEU A 106 -30.79 8.11 10.93
N ARG A 107 -31.71 7.55 10.14
CA ARG A 107 -33.10 8.02 10.09
C ARG A 107 -34.01 6.86 10.44
N LEU A 108 -34.54 6.87 11.67
CA LEU A 108 -35.46 5.85 12.16
C LEU A 108 -36.91 6.30 11.94
N PRO A 109 -37.83 5.38 11.60
CA PRO A 109 -39.26 5.68 11.60
C PRO A 109 -39.70 6.13 12.99
N ARG A 110 -40.54 7.16 13.07
CA ARG A 110 -40.98 7.80 14.33
C ARG A 110 -41.61 6.80 15.31
N GLU A 111 -42.11 5.69 14.80
CA GLU A 111 -42.73 4.58 15.52
C GLU A 111 -41.72 3.82 16.41
N HIS A 112 -40.44 3.78 16.02
CA HIS A 112 -39.35 3.17 16.79
C HIS A 112 -38.78 4.10 17.88
N MET A 113 -39.26 5.36 17.96
CA MET A 113 -38.79 6.36 18.93
C MET A 113 -39.50 6.27 20.29
N LYS A 114 -40.49 5.38 20.45
CA LYS A 114 -41.28 5.25 21.66
C LYS A 114 -40.85 4.05 22.52
N HIS A 115 -39.55 3.87 22.76
CA HIS A 115 -38.90 2.78 23.52
C HIS A 115 -38.38 1.65 22.62
N GLY A 116 -37.06 1.64 22.39
CA GLY A 116 -36.38 0.57 21.67
C GLY A 116 -34.88 0.76 21.69
N TYR A 117 -34.16 -0.34 21.87
CA TYR A 117 -32.71 -0.44 21.70
C TYR A 117 -32.44 -0.94 20.30
N PHE A 118 -31.45 -0.39 19.61
CA PHE A 118 -30.99 -0.92 18.33
C PHE A 118 -29.47 -1.06 18.33
N LYS A 119 -29.00 -2.19 17.79
CA LYS A 119 -27.59 -2.48 17.56
C LYS A 119 -27.40 -2.42 16.05
N ILE A 120 -26.40 -1.67 15.59
CA ILE A 120 -26.06 -1.60 14.16
C ILE A 120 -24.81 -2.43 13.99
N ASP A 121 -25.00 -3.65 13.51
CA ASP A 121 -23.92 -4.59 13.28
C ASP A 121 -23.26 -4.37 11.91
N VAL A 122 -24.04 -3.99 10.90
CA VAL A 122 -23.58 -3.78 9.51
C VAL A 122 -24.40 -2.67 8.85
N VAL A 123 -23.73 -1.79 8.10
CA VAL A 123 -24.37 -0.82 7.20
C VAL A 123 -24.04 -1.20 5.76
N ARG A 124 -25.07 -1.46 4.95
CA ARG A 124 -24.94 -1.73 3.51
C ARG A 124 -25.35 -0.47 2.74
N ILE A 125 -24.46 0.03 1.88
CA ILE A 125 -24.73 1.22 1.06
C ILE A 125 -25.21 0.72 -0.31
N PRO A 126 -26.51 0.87 -0.65
CA PRO A 126 -26.99 0.50 -1.96
C PRO A 126 -26.29 1.41 -2.98
N ASP A 127 -25.81 0.82 -4.08
CA ASP A 127 -24.96 1.38 -5.16
C ASP A 127 -23.45 1.12 -5.05
N LYS A 128 -22.94 0.64 -3.91
CA LYS A 128 -21.55 0.17 -3.80
C LYS A 128 -21.47 -1.08 -2.93
N CYS A 129 -21.07 -2.22 -3.50
CA CYS A 129 -20.86 -3.51 -2.82
C CYS A 129 -19.76 -3.47 -1.75
N TRP A 130 -20.00 -2.80 -0.62
CA TRP A 130 -19.07 -2.69 0.50
C TRP A 130 -19.81 -3.09 1.78
N LEU A 131 -19.17 -3.94 2.58
CA LEU A 131 -19.66 -4.36 3.89
C LEU A 131 -18.88 -3.59 4.94
N PHE A 132 -19.54 -2.70 5.69
CA PHE A 132 -18.91 -2.02 6.83
C PHE A 132 -19.21 -2.82 8.11
N ILE A 133 -18.20 -3.49 8.66
CA ILE A 133 -18.32 -4.30 9.89
C ILE A 133 -17.88 -3.45 11.07
N TRP A 134 -18.81 -3.19 12.00
CA TRP A 134 -18.52 -2.42 13.20
C TRP A 134 -17.68 -3.25 14.19
N PRO A 135 -16.56 -2.75 14.74
CA PRO A 135 -15.80 -3.48 15.75
C PRO A 135 -16.63 -3.64 17.04
N ALA A 136 -16.74 -4.86 17.55
CA ALA A 136 -17.63 -5.23 18.67
C ALA A 136 -17.45 -4.42 19.97
N LYS A 137 -16.34 -3.67 20.12
CA LYS A 137 -15.97 -2.96 21.36
C LYS A 137 -16.67 -1.61 21.59
N TYR A 138 -17.37 -1.05 20.61
CA TYR A 138 -17.99 0.28 20.74
C TYR A 138 -19.52 0.20 20.68
N ARG A 139 -20.19 0.10 21.84
CA ARG A 139 -21.64 0.37 21.95
C ARG A 139 -21.85 1.87 22.06
N ILE A 140 -22.68 2.45 21.20
CA ILE A 140 -23.13 3.85 21.30
C ILE A 140 -24.54 3.84 21.89
N SER A 141 -24.77 4.58 22.98
CA SER A 141 -26.07 4.70 23.66
C SER A 141 -26.54 6.16 23.63
N LEU A 142 -27.69 6.43 23.00
CA LEU A 142 -28.24 7.80 22.86
C LEU A 142 -29.78 7.81 22.97
N ARG A 143 -30.34 8.82 23.65
CA ARG A 143 -31.76 9.22 23.59
C ARG A 143 -31.88 10.50 22.74
N TYR A 144 -32.76 10.55 21.73
CA TYR A 144 -32.94 11.72 20.87
C TYR A 144 -34.34 11.79 20.22
N THR A 145 -34.74 12.98 19.74
CA THR A 145 -36.09 13.25 19.19
C THR A 145 -36.13 13.56 17.68
N THR A 146 -35.02 13.94 17.03
CA THR A 146 -34.93 14.04 15.55
C THR A 146 -33.46 13.92 15.09
N LEU A 147 -33.18 13.18 14.01
CA LEU A 147 -31.84 12.88 13.50
C LEU A 147 -31.77 13.14 11.98
N ARG A 148 -30.79 13.93 11.48
CA ARG A 148 -30.58 14.28 10.05
C ARG A 148 -29.14 14.00 9.62
N ILE A 149 -28.93 13.29 8.50
CA ILE A 149 -27.64 12.71 8.05
C ILE A 149 -27.00 13.44 6.87
N HIS A 150 -25.72 13.83 6.98
CA HIS A 150 -24.88 14.25 5.85
C HIS A 150 -23.52 13.50 5.88
N PHE A 151 -23.00 13.15 4.70
CA PHE A 151 -21.70 12.50 4.53
C PHE A 151 -20.66 13.53 4.06
N ASN A 152 -19.52 13.63 4.75
CA ASN A 152 -18.33 14.25 4.16
C ASN A 152 -17.42 13.16 3.58
N LYS A 153 -16.78 13.48 2.44
CA LYS A 153 -15.99 12.55 1.60
C LYS A 153 -15.12 11.61 2.45
N PHE A 154 -15.53 10.36 2.56
CA PHE A 154 -14.58 9.28 2.82
C PHE A 154 -13.61 9.27 1.65
N GLU A 155 -12.34 9.60 1.89
CA GLU A 155 -11.32 9.27 0.92
C GLU A 155 -11.37 7.76 0.75
N LYS A 156 -11.88 7.33 -0.41
CA LYS A 156 -11.85 5.95 -0.89
C LYS A 156 -10.52 5.32 -0.45
N PHE A 157 -10.57 4.19 0.24
CA PHE A 157 -9.36 3.42 0.53
C PHE A 157 -8.86 2.89 -0.80
N ASP A 158 -8.07 3.71 -1.46
CA ASP A 158 -7.48 3.42 -2.75
C ASP A 158 -6.29 2.49 -2.50
N TYR A 159 -6.55 1.19 -2.59
CA TYR A 159 -5.55 0.12 -2.51
C TYR A 159 -4.94 -0.18 -3.89
N GLU A 160 -5.30 0.58 -4.93
CA GLU A 160 -4.77 0.41 -6.29
C GLU A 160 -3.24 0.57 -6.30
N HIS A 161 -2.70 1.43 -5.44
CA HIS A 161 -1.26 1.62 -5.30
C HIS A 161 -0.55 0.36 -4.75
N PHE A 162 -1.09 -0.24 -3.69
CA PHE A 162 -0.58 -1.50 -3.13
C PHE A 162 -0.76 -2.66 -4.12
N GLU A 163 -1.94 -2.76 -4.75
CA GLU A 163 -2.20 -3.79 -5.75
C GLU A 163 -1.25 -3.68 -6.94
N GLN A 164 -1.05 -2.47 -7.49
CA GLN A 164 -0.08 -2.22 -8.55
C GLN A 164 1.34 -2.57 -8.10
N ALA A 165 1.72 -2.25 -6.85
CA ALA A 165 3.02 -2.61 -6.32
C ALA A 165 3.20 -4.13 -6.21
N LEU A 166 2.18 -4.85 -5.75
CA LEU A 166 2.20 -6.31 -5.65
C LEU A 166 2.21 -6.99 -7.03
N ARG A 167 1.43 -6.47 -7.99
CA ARG A 167 1.48 -6.91 -9.39
C ARG A 167 2.87 -6.71 -9.99
N ARG A 168 3.47 -5.53 -9.78
CA ARG A 168 4.85 -5.25 -10.21
C ARG A 168 5.83 -6.20 -9.54
N TRP A 169 5.67 -6.48 -8.25
CA TRP A 169 6.52 -7.39 -7.49
C TRP A 169 6.54 -8.80 -8.11
N VAL A 170 5.35 -9.37 -8.35
CA VAL A 170 5.19 -10.68 -8.98
C VAL A 170 5.73 -10.67 -10.41
N SER A 171 5.36 -9.66 -11.21
CA SER A 171 5.82 -9.53 -12.60
C SER A 171 7.34 -9.41 -12.71
N LEU A 172 7.99 -8.75 -11.75
CA LEU A 172 9.43 -8.57 -11.72
C LEU A 172 10.15 -9.92 -11.57
N TYR A 173 9.63 -10.81 -10.71
CA TYR A 173 10.22 -12.13 -10.54
C TYR A 173 9.90 -13.08 -11.69
N ASN A 174 8.73 -12.96 -12.31
CA ASN A 174 8.34 -13.83 -13.43
C ASN A 174 9.12 -13.50 -14.72
N GLU A 175 9.76 -12.34 -14.82
CA GLU A 175 10.64 -12.01 -15.95
C GLU A 175 11.96 -12.80 -15.86
N PRO A 176 12.32 -13.65 -16.85
CA PRO A 176 13.41 -14.61 -16.70
C PRO A 176 14.78 -14.01 -16.34
N ARG A 177 15.12 -12.85 -16.89
CA ARG A 177 16.42 -12.22 -16.62
C ARG A 177 16.45 -11.63 -15.22
N THR A 178 15.37 -11.01 -14.79
CA THR A 178 15.25 -10.47 -13.44
C THR A 178 15.14 -11.57 -12.41
N ARG A 179 14.48 -12.69 -12.70
CA ARG A 179 14.50 -13.90 -11.85
C ARG A 179 15.93 -14.32 -11.57
N ASN A 180 16.77 -14.43 -12.60
CA ASN A 180 18.17 -14.80 -12.46
C ASN A 180 18.95 -13.81 -11.59
N ILE A 181 18.74 -12.50 -11.77
CA ILE A 181 19.34 -11.46 -10.92
C ILE A 181 18.87 -11.59 -9.47
N VAL A 182 17.57 -11.80 -9.25
CA VAL A 182 16.99 -11.96 -7.91
C VAL A 182 17.56 -13.20 -7.24
N SER A 183 17.49 -14.37 -7.88
CA SER A 183 17.96 -15.63 -7.29
C SER A 183 19.45 -15.61 -6.95
N ASN A 184 20.29 -14.97 -7.77
CA ASN A 184 21.75 -15.03 -7.62
C ASN A 184 22.36 -13.85 -6.85
N ALA A 185 21.83 -12.64 -7.02
CA ALA A 185 22.48 -11.42 -6.51
C ALA A 185 21.63 -10.68 -5.46
N LEU A 186 20.30 -10.76 -5.54
CA LEU A 186 19.41 -9.93 -4.71
C LEU A 186 18.46 -10.73 -3.81
N ARG A 187 18.66 -12.04 -3.67
CA ARG A 187 17.76 -12.94 -2.92
C ARG A 187 17.47 -12.43 -1.51
N PRO A 188 18.46 -12.05 -0.68
CA PRO A 188 18.19 -11.53 0.66
C PRO A 188 17.40 -10.22 0.64
N LEU A 189 17.70 -9.33 -0.31
CA LEU A 189 17.03 -8.04 -0.46
C LEU A 189 15.57 -8.23 -0.89
N TYR A 190 15.32 -9.07 -1.89
CA TYR A 190 13.98 -9.42 -2.36
C TYR A 190 13.14 -9.97 -1.22
N MET A 191 13.65 -10.96 -0.49
CA MET A 191 12.92 -11.56 0.63
C MET A 191 12.65 -10.56 1.76
N LYS A 192 13.62 -9.71 2.09
CA LYS A 192 13.45 -8.64 3.09
C LYS A 192 12.34 -7.68 2.68
N CYS A 193 12.44 -7.10 1.49
CA CYS A 193 11.50 -6.10 0.99
C CYS A 193 10.08 -6.67 0.85
N TRP A 194 9.92 -7.94 0.46
CA TRP A 194 8.61 -8.60 0.44
C TRP A 194 7.97 -8.73 1.83
N ARG A 195 8.75 -9.20 2.81
CA ARG A 195 8.28 -9.35 4.21
C ARG A 195 7.81 -8.00 4.75
N THR A 196 8.51 -6.93 4.42
CA THR A 196 8.13 -5.57 4.78
C THR A 196 6.86 -5.13 4.05
N LEU A 197 6.80 -5.28 2.72
CA LEU A 197 5.64 -4.89 1.88
C LEU A 197 4.35 -5.54 2.36
N VAL A 198 4.34 -6.86 2.53
CA VAL A 198 3.15 -7.63 2.96
C VAL A 198 2.92 -7.49 4.47
N GLY A 199 3.98 -7.48 5.28
CA GLY A 199 3.87 -7.35 6.73
C GLY A 199 3.27 -6.02 7.16
N ALA A 200 3.65 -4.92 6.48
CA ALA A 200 3.14 -3.59 6.78
C ALA A 200 1.63 -3.45 6.52
N THR A 201 1.08 -4.21 5.56
CA THR A 201 -0.34 -4.15 5.17
C THR A 201 -1.17 -5.33 5.66
N ARG A 202 -0.57 -6.27 6.41
CA ARG A 202 -1.23 -7.53 6.84
C ARG A 202 -2.56 -7.36 7.56
N HIS A 203 -2.73 -6.26 8.29
CA HIS A 203 -3.95 -5.96 9.04
C HIS A 203 -4.90 -4.99 8.30
N ALA A 204 -4.62 -4.71 7.03
CA ALA A 204 -5.42 -3.79 6.25
C ALA A 204 -6.75 -4.43 5.80
N PRO A 205 -7.89 -3.72 5.86
CA PRO A 205 -9.19 -4.27 5.44
C PRO A 205 -9.25 -4.68 3.97
N PHE A 206 -8.38 -4.13 3.12
CA PHE A 206 -8.33 -4.48 1.69
C PHE A 206 -7.63 -5.82 1.43
N MET A 207 -6.92 -6.39 2.42
CA MET A 207 -6.23 -7.68 2.22
C MET A 207 -7.20 -8.82 1.91
N ASP A 208 -8.46 -8.73 2.33
CA ASP A 208 -9.48 -9.74 2.07
C ASP A 208 -10.07 -9.67 0.65
N ALA A 209 -9.59 -8.74 -0.20
CA ALA A 209 -10.09 -8.62 -1.56
C ALA A 209 -9.67 -9.83 -2.43
N PRO A 210 -10.58 -10.49 -3.16
CA PRO A 210 -10.29 -11.73 -3.88
C PRO A 210 -9.09 -11.64 -4.85
N HIS A 211 -9.02 -10.55 -5.63
CA HIS A 211 -7.94 -10.34 -6.60
C HIS A 211 -6.57 -10.10 -5.94
N LEU A 212 -6.54 -9.61 -4.69
CA LEU A 212 -5.31 -9.48 -3.93
C LEU A 212 -4.87 -10.83 -3.35
N GLN A 213 -5.81 -11.70 -2.99
CA GLN A 213 -5.50 -13.04 -2.47
C GLN A 213 -4.75 -13.89 -3.51
N ASP A 214 -5.16 -13.83 -4.78
CA ASP A 214 -4.47 -14.54 -5.87
C ASP A 214 -3.01 -14.04 -6.01
N LEU A 215 -2.81 -12.72 -6.04
CA LEU A 215 -1.48 -12.11 -6.13
C LEU A 215 -0.62 -12.41 -4.90
N LEU A 216 -1.23 -12.42 -3.71
CA LEU A 216 -0.54 -12.76 -2.47
C LEU A 216 -0.11 -14.23 -2.48
N ALA A 217 -0.99 -15.14 -2.91
CA ALA A 217 -0.67 -16.56 -3.04
C ALA A 217 0.48 -16.80 -4.01
N GLU A 218 0.47 -16.14 -5.18
CA GLU A 218 1.57 -16.20 -6.15
C GLU A 218 2.87 -15.66 -5.55
N SER A 219 2.82 -14.48 -4.91
CA SER A 219 4.00 -13.90 -4.26
C SER A 219 4.56 -14.77 -3.12
N GLN A 220 3.69 -15.45 -2.36
CA GLN A 220 4.10 -16.40 -1.31
C GLN A 220 4.75 -17.66 -1.91
N GLN A 221 4.27 -18.12 -3.05
CA GLN A 221 4.87 -19.26 -3.75
C GLN A 221 6.29 -18.93 -4.21
N ILE A 222 6.50 -17.73 -4.75
CA ILE A 222 7.84 -17.22 -5.10
C ILE A 222 8.76 -17.19 -3.87
N MET A 223 8.25 -16.75 -2.72
CA MET A 223 9.02 -16.71 -1.47
C MET A 223 9.40 -18.10 -0.97
N LYS A 224 8.55 -19.12 -1.19
CA LYS A 224 8.87 -20.52 -0.88
C LYS A 224 9.96 -21.06 -1.81
N GLU A 225 9.88 -20.76 -3.10
CA GLU A 225 10.89 -21.13 -4.09
C GLU A 225 12.27 -20.57 -3.68
N LEU A 226 12.35 -19.26 -3.44
CA LEU A 226 13.59 -18.59 -3.02
C LEU A 226 14.12 -19.05 -1.65
N GLY A 227 13.23 -19.52 -0.77
CA GLY A 227 13.60 -20.08 0.54
C GLY A 227 14.01 -21.55 0.48
N GLY A 228 13.55 -22.29 -0.53
CA GLY A 228 13.80 -23.71 -0.75
C GLY A 228 15.09 -24.02 -1.53
N GLU A 229 15.68 -23.04 -2.23
CA GLU A 229 16.96 -23.14 -2.93
C GLU A 229 18.20 -23.23 -1.99
N ASN A 230 18.02 -23.78 -0.78
CA ASN A 230 19.08 -24.06 0.20
C ASN A 230 19.17 -25.57 0.52
N ASN A 231 19.06 -26.43 -0.51
CA ASN A 231 19.42 -27.86 -0.43
C ASN A 231 20.30 -28.25 -1.62
#